data_AF-A0A2E3YA06-F1
#
_entry.id   AF-A0A2E3YA06-F1
#
_cell.length_a   1.000
_cell.length_b   1.000
_cell.length_c   1.000
_cell.angle_alpha   90.00
_cell.angle_beta   90.00
_cell.angle_gamma   90.00
#
_symmetry.space_group_name_H-M   'P 1'
#
loop_
_entity.id
_entity.type
_entity.pdbx_description
1 polymer ?
#
loop_
_entity_poly.entity_id
_entity_poly.type
_entity_poly.pdbx_seq_one_letter_code
_entity_poly.pdbx_strand_id
1 'polypeptide(L)'
;MLVRGDTVAAVEPPRASVPCHCDTCRRATGSGAVGWLIFPIESFSFVQGDPVDYHTETDADRTFCRNLRHPPHLPSPRRPSR
;
A
#
# COMPACT_ATOMS: atom_id res chain seq x y z
N MET A 1 -4.87 8.21 -5.65
CA MET A 1 -3.69 7.33 -5.75
C MET A 1 -3.18 7.42 -7.18
N LEU A 2 -2.29 8.38 -7.45
CA LEU A 2 -1.71 8.54 -8.79
C LEU A 2 -0.57 7.52 -8.91
N VAL A 3 -0.85 6.39 -9.56
CA VAL A 3 0.19 5.48 -10.03
C VAL A 3 0.86 6.20 -11.20
N ARG A 4 1.93 6.96 -10.93
CA ARG A 4 2.84 7.39 -12.01
C ARG A 4 3.48 6.11 -12.54
N GLY A 5 3.22 5.83 -13.81
CA GLY A 5 3.19 4.50 -14.43
C GLY A 5 4.46 3.65 -14.39
N ASP A 6 5.59 4.15 -13.87
CA ASP A 6 6.88 3.48 -14.02
C ASP A 6 7.63 3.39 -12.67
N THR A 7 6.93 3.25 -11.55
CA THR A 7 7.57 3.13 -10.21
C THR A 7 7.87 1.67 -9.84
N VAL A 8 7.03 0.74 -10.33
CA VAL A 8 7.12 -0.69 -10.06
C VAL A 8 7.06 -1.45 -11.38
N ALA A 9 7.86 -2.48 -11.51
CA ALA A 9 7.84 -3.39 -12.65
C ALA A 9 7.54 -4.81 -12.18
N ALA A 10 6.67 -5.48 -12.92
CA ALA A 10 6.43 -6.92 -12.83
C ALA A 10 6.68 -7.54 -14.22
N VAL A 11 7.51 -8.57 -14.29
CA VAL A 11 7.88 -9.21 -15.58
C VAL A 11 6.96 -10.37 -15.98
N GLU A 12 5.99 -10.70 -15.12
CA GLU A 12 5.02 -11.77 -15.31
C GLU A 12 3.59 -11.30 -14.94
N PRO A 13 2.53 -11.94 -15.45
CA PRO A 13 1.16 -11.66 -15.02
C PRO A 13 0.95 -11.93 -13.51
N PRO A 14 -0.01 -11.23 -12.86
CA PRO A 14 -0.33 -11.50 -11.46
C PRO A 14 -0.89 -12.90 -11.28
N ARG A 15 -0.42 -13.62 -10.25
CA ARG A 15 -0.94 -14.93 -9.83
C ARG A 15 -2.38 -14.84 -9.32
N ALA A 16 -2.75 -13.70 -8.75
CA ALA A 16 -4.10 -13.44 -8.27
C ALA A 16 -4.43 -11.95 -8.26
N SER A 17 -5.70 -11.65 -8.44
CA SER A 17 -6.30 -10.33 -8.19
C SER A 17 -7.35 -10.46 -7.09
N VAL A 18 -7.24 -9.64 -6.04
CA VAL A 18 -8.07 -9.79 -4.84
C VAL A 18 -8.65 -8.45 -4.38
N PRO A 19 -9.98 -8.28 -4.39
CA PRO A 19 -10.61 -7.16 -3.72
C PRO A 19 -10.59 -7.40 -2.20
N CYS A 20 -9.89 -6.56 -1.45
CA CYS A 20 -9.80 -6.65 0.00
C CYS A 20 -10.48 -5.45 0.66
N HIS A 21 -11.27 -5.73 1.70
CA HIS A 21 -12.04 -4.74 2.46
C HIS A 21 -11.80 -4.88 3.98
N CYS A 22 -10.75 -5.60 4.40
CA CYS A 22 -10.42 -5.74 5.81
C CYS A 22 -9.95 -4.39 6.41
N ASP A 23 -10.09 -4.24 7.72
CA ASP A 23 -9.74 -3.02 8.44
C ASP A 23 -8.26 -2.60 8.22
N THR A 24 -7.33 -3.56 8.23
CA THR A 24 -5.90 -3.31 7.96
C THR A 24 -5.68 -2.69 6.58
N CYS A 25 -6.29 -3.26 5.53
CA CYS A 25 -6.12 -2.75 4.16
C CYS A 25 -6.81 -1.39 3.96
N ARG A 26 -7.96 -1.19 4.60
CA ARG A 26 -8.67 0.09 4.58
C ARG A 26 -7.84 1.19 5.25
N ARG A 27 -7.24 0.90 6.41
CA ARG A 27 -6.37 1.84 7.13
C ARG A 27 -5.07 2.13 6.37
N ALA A 28 -4.45 1.11 5.78
CA ALA A 28 -3.21 1.26 5.02
C ALA A 28 -3.38 2.12 3.75
N THR A 29 -4.55 2.10 3.13
CA THR A 29 -4.80 2.79 1.84
C THR A 29 -5.69 4.03 1.96
N GLY A 30 -6.39 4.21 3.08
CA GLY A 30 -7.41 5.24 3.24
C GLY A 30 -8.67 5.02 2.39
N SER A 31 -8.84 3.82 1.81
CA SER A 31 -9.97 3.47 0.92
C SER A 31 -10.97 2.55 1.62
N GLY A 32 -12.21 2.51 1.13
CA GLY A 32 -13.23 1.53 1.57
C GLY A 32 -12.90 0.09 1.17
N ALA A 33 -12.19 -0.08 0.06
CA ALA A 33 -11.64 -1.34 -0.42
C ALA A 33 -10.41 -1.10 -1.31
N VAL A 34 -9.57 -2.11 -1.48
CA VAL A 34 -8.38 -2.07 -2.35
C VAL A 34 -8.35 -3.31 -3.24
N GLY A 35 -7.96 -3.14 -4.50
CA GLY A 35 -7.65 -4.26 -5.40
C GLY A 35 -6.17 -4.60 -5.30
N TRP A 36 -5.84 -5.75 -4.73
CA TRP A 36 -4.47 -6.28 -4.72
C TRP A 36 -4.18 -7.08 -5.97
N LEU A 37 -2.95 -6.97 -6.47
CA LEU A 37 -2.36 -7.86 -7.45
C LEU A 37 -1.19 -8.57 -6.79
N ILE A 38 -1.14 -9.90 -6.89
CA ILE A 38 -0.12 -10.73 -6.23
C ILE A 38 0.84 -11.27 -7.28
N PHE A 39 2.13 -10.98 -7.10
CA PHE A 39 3.22 -11.46 -7.95
C PHE A 39 4.22 -12.27 -7.13
N PRO A 40 4.96 -13.22 -7.74
CA PRO A 40 6.19 -13.72 -7.17
C PRO A 40 7.16 -12.57 -6.85
N ILE A 41 7.88 -12.65 -5.72
CA ILE A 41 8.81 -11.58 -5.33
C ILE A 41 9.97 -11.47 -6.32
N GLU A 42 10.40 -12.60 -6.88
CA GLU A 42 11.44 -12.72 -7.90
C GLU A 42 11.06 -12.06 -9.24
N SER A 43 9.77 -11.82 -9.49
CA SER A 43 9.29 -11.16 -10.70
C SER A 43 8.92 -9.69 -10.49
N PHE A 44 9.09 -9.17 -9.27
CA PHE A 44 8.73 -7.81 -8.89
C PHE A 44 9.96 -6.98 -8.53
N SER A 45 10.01 -5.73 -9.00
CA SER A 45 11.07 -4.79 -8.60
C SER A 45 10.56 -3.34 -8.57
N PHE A 46 11.16 -2.52 -7.72
CA PHE A 46 11.02 -1.08 -7.79
C PHE A 46 12.00 -0.55 -8.84
N VAL A 47 11.48 0.13 -9.87
CA VAL A 47 12.29 0.70 -10.96
C VAL A 47 12.61 2.17 -10.74
N GLN A 48 11.87 2.86 -9.87
CA GLN A 48 12.10 4.25 -9.52
C GLN A 48 11.63 4.55 -8.08
N GLY A 49 12.33 5.46 -7.39
CA GLY A 49 11.99 5.91 -6.04
C GLY A 49 12.71 5.15 -4.93
N ASP A 50 12.59 5.65 -3.71
CA ASP A 50 13.13 5.04 -2.49
C ASP A 50 11.97 4.68 -1.55
N PRO A 51 11.42 3.46 -1.68
CA PRO A 51 10.36 2.98 -0.80
C PRO A 51 10.82 2.85 0.65
N VAL A 52 9.87 3.00 1.58
CA VAL A 52 10.09 2.73 3.01
C VAL A 52 9.15 1.61 3.42
N ASP A 53 9.73 0.56 3.98
CA ASP A 53 8.96 -0.56 4.53
C ASP A 53 8.39 -0.22 5.90
N TYR A 54 7.17 -0.68 6.11
CA TYR A 54 6.43 -0.59 7.36
C TYR A 54 6.02 -2.00 7.75
N HIS A 55 6.74 -2.53 8.73
CA HIS A 55 6.45 -3.82 9.31
C HIS A 55 5.20 -3.71 10.19
N THR A 56 4.30 -4.67 10.04
CA THR A 56 3.11 -4.79 10.88
C THR A 56 3.23 -6.06 11.72
N GLU A 57 2.41 -6.19 12.77
CA GLU A 57 2.30 -7.45 13.51
C GLU A 57 1.63 -8.57 12.70
N THR A 58 1.18 -8.27 11.48
CA THR A 58 0.70 -9.27 10.51
C THR A 58 1.87 -9.73 9.64
N ASP A 59 1.78 -10.94 9.07
CA ASP A 59 2.79 -11.49 8.14
C ASP A 59 2.97 -10.70 6.82
N ALA A 60 2.39 -9.51 6.72
CA ALA A 60 2.47 -8.65 5.54
C ALA A 60 3.19 -7.35 5.85
N ASP A 61 4.34 -7.16 5.21
CA ASP A 61 5.03 -5.88 5.13
C ASP A 61 4.34 -4.96 4.13
N ARG A 62 4.34 -3.66 4.43
CA ARG A 62 3.73 -2.63 3.59
C ARG A 62 4.76 -1.60 3.22
N THR A 63 4.87 -1.33 1.93
CA THR A 63 5.86 -0.40 1.41
C THR A 63 5.20 0.89 0.93
N PHE A 64 5.74 2.04 1.35
CA PHE A 64 5.20 3.36 1.02
C PHE A 64 6.26 4.27 0.42
N CYS A 65 5.85 5.26 -0.37
CA CYS A 65 6.77 6.29 -0.86
C CYS A 65 7.24 7.19 0.29
N ARG A 66 8.56 7.37 0.44
CA ARG A 66 9.17 8.23 1.48
C ARG A 66 8.56 9.64 1.57
N ASN A 67 8.24 10.24 0.42
CA ASN A 67 7.83 11.64 0.31
C ASN A 67 6.30 11.86 0.31
N LEU A 68 5.48 10.80 0.23
CA LEU A 68 4.03 10.92 0.31
C LEU A 68 3.58 10.66 1.74
N ARG A 69 3.92 11.57 2.65
CA ARG A 69 3.36 11.54 3.99
C ARG A 69 1.99 12.24 4.00
N HIS A 70 0.96 11.47 4.37
CA HIS A 70 0.47 11.65 5.74
C HIS A 70 1.06 10.51 6.58
N PRO A 71 1.68 10.76 7.74
CA PRO A 71 2.23 9.71 8.57
C PRO A 71 1.08 8.82 9.08
N PRO A 72 1.23 7.49 9.14
CA PRO A 72 0.21 6.60 9.70
C PRO A 72 0.00 6.74 11.22
N HIS A 73 0.49 7.81 11.86
CA HIS A 73 0.52 7.96 13.32
C HIS A 73 0.08 9.33 13.84
N LEU A 74 -0.47 10.23 13.01
CA LEU A 74 -1.19 11.37 13.60
C LEU A 74 -2.62 10.93 13.94
N PRO A 75 -3.02 10.83 15.23
CA PRO A 75 -4.44 10.75 15.55
C PRO A 75 -5.12 11.97 14.93
N SER A 76 -6.14 11.75 14.10
CA SER A 76 -6.91 12.88 13.60
C SER A 76 -7.55 13.58 14.81
N PRO A 77 -7.55 14.92 14.86
CA PRO A 77 -8.24 15.62 15.93
C PRO A 77 -9.70 15.16 15.92
N ARG A 78 -10.20 14.71 17.07
CA ARG A 78 -11.60 14.30 17.21
C ARG A 78 -12.46 15.47 16.75
N ARG A 79 -13.22 15.27 15.69
CA ARG A 79 -14.20 16.24 15.23
C ARG A 79 -15.25 16.36 16.36
N PRO A 80 -15.46 17.55 16.95
CA PRO A 80 -16.46 17.69 18.01
C PRO A 80 -17.83 17.28 17.45
N SER A 81 -18.53 16.43 18.21
CA SER A 81 -19.93 16.12 17.95
C SER A 81 -20.72 17.41 18.06
N ARG A 82 -21.44 17.74 16.99
CA ARG A 82 -22.43 18.83 17.01
C ARG A 82 -23.66 18.38 17.76
#